data_AF-A0A7W4JPU5-F1
#
_entry.id   AF-A0A7W4JPU5-F1
#
_cell.length_a   1.000
_cell.length_b   1.000
_cell.length_c   1.000
_cell.angle_alpha   90.00
_cell.angle_beta   90.00
_cell.angle_gamma   90.00
#
_symmetry.space_group_name_H-M   'P 1'
#
loop_
_entity.id
_entity.type
_entity.pdbx_description
1 polymer ?
#
loop_
_entity_poly.entity_id
_entity_poly.type
_entity_poly.pdbx_seq_one_letter_code
_entity_poly.pdbx_strand_id
1 'polypeptide(L)'
;MNVALPDGAIGGIFPRSLVQIADFINAAAPSLFFGGSGGSPLSVGIAGRVRFLRLGLHGAGPLHLFHVEVRDRSGAMNLHPRQVTASSLYGMSDKSPREQKQALQARALSLLYYPVVGGDGLHTADEDTTPWVQIDLQRPTTVESIRIRNRTDVWACRNWSLTVEASEDGQDWRAVYDHRAVVDAVSVLVEQQIANAASPEQGRAFHLYWRTLRVFLSGAIIEHAFFDTLSISDDERGILGDVLNTRLLYRFQQEITAHGMARTFRYWSADEKKKYVEDALAIVDALKDLSPHVMIGYGAVLSYIRSGDLMPHDDDIDVVIAMDQAAFADIPAATRAVSAFLTERGFRLDGDFFSHRWVAARDDKTLDVFVGLYSGDTVRFYPGPPGGCAIVDVFPTIPVRLCDCIVPIPANPFRYVEAIYGPSWRIPQPLFSHDWNEDAFA
;
A
#
# COMPACT_ATOMS: atom_id res chain seq x y z
N MET A 1 -10.67 -16.74 -2.91
CA MET A 1 -10.68 -17.86 -1.95
C MET A 1 -11.46 -17.37 -0.75
N ASN A 2 -12.58 -18.02 -0.39
CA ASN A 2 -13.36 -17.64 0.79
C ASN A 2 -12.51 -17.97 2.03
N VAL A 3 -11.86 -16.96 2.60
CA VAL A 3 -11.34 -17.06 3.97
C VAL A 3 -12.58 -16.97 4.85
N ALA A 4 -13.04 -18.11 5.34
CA ALA A 4 -14.00 -18.14 6.43
C ALA A 4 -13.38 -17.36 7.60
N LEU A 5 -14.09 -16.35 8.10
CA LEU A 5 -13.73 -15.71 9.36
C LEU A 5 -13.65 -16.81 10.42
N PRO A 6 -12.67 -16.78 11.34
CA PRO A 6 -12.69 -17.69 12.46
C PRO A 6 -14.01 -17.48 13.21
N ASP A 7 -14.84 -18.52 13.26
CA ASP A 7 -15.99 -18.59 14.15
C ASP A 7 -15.49 -18.62 15.59
N GLY A 8 -15.21 -17.44 16.11
CA GLY A 8 -14.58 -17.22 17.41
C GLY A 8 -14.98 -15.87 17.98
N ALA A 9 -16.19 -15.80 18.52
CA ALA A 9 -16.60 -14.86 19.57
C ALA A 9 -16.26 -13.36 19.37
N ILE A 10 -16.73 -12.73 18.29
CA ILE A 10 -16.84 -11.26 18.23
C ILE A 10 -18.30 -10.86 18.48
N GLY A 11 -18.73 -11.01 19.73
CA GLY A 11 -20.13 -10.90 20.17
C GLY A 11 -20.60 -9.49 20.55
N GLY A 12 -20.34 -8.48 19.72
CA GLY A 12 -20.76 -7.09 19.97
C GLY A 12 -21.49 -6.45 18.78
N ILE A 13 -22.31 -5.42 19.05
CA ILE A 13 -23.04 -4.66 18.01
C ILE A 13 -22.08 -4.00 17.02
N PHE A 14 -21.00 -3.40 17.53
CA PHE A 14 -20.02 -2.65 16.74
C PHE A 14 -19.34 -3.46 15.62
N PRO A 15 -18.69 -4.62 15.89
CA PRO A 15 -18.08 -5.45 14.84
C PRO A 15 -19.10 -5.98 13.81
N ARG A 16 -20.30 -6.36 14.25
CA ARG A 16 -21.37 -6.78 13.34
C ARG A 16 -21.81 -5.63 12.43
N SER A 17 -21.93 -4.42 12.99
CA SER A 17 -22.27 -3.23 12.22
C SER A 17 -21.21 -2.93 11.16
N LEU A 18 -19.91 -2.96 11.48
CA LEU A 18 -18.85 -2.67 10.50
C LEU A 18 -18.88 -3.60 9.28
N VAL A 19 -19.05 -4.91 9.49
CA VAL A 19 -19.18 -5.87 8.38
C VAL A 19 -20.41 -5.56 7.52
N GLN A 20 -21.56 -5.33 8.16
CA GLN A 20 -22.80 -5.00 7.46
C GLN A 20 -22.69 -3.70 6.67
N ILE A 21 -22.00 -2.69 7.21
CA ILE A 21 -21.75 -1.40 6.55
C ILE A 21 -20.87 -1.60 5.32
N ALA A 22 -19.77 -2.37 5.45
CA ALA A 22 -18.88 -2.66 4.34
C ALA A 22 -19.62 -3.37 3.20
N ASP A 23 -20.40 -4.41 3.54
CA ASP A 23 -21.21 -5.16 2.57
C ASP A 23 -22.29 -4.27 1.93
N PHE A 24 -22.94 -3.41 2.73
CA PHE A 24 -23.93 -2.45 2.23
C PHE A 24 -23.32 -1.47 1.22
N ILE A 25 -22.20 -0.81 1.53
CA ILE A 25 -21.56 0.16 0.62
C ILE A 25 -21.12 -0.54 -0.67
N ASN A 26 -20.51 -1.73 -0.56
CA ASN A 26 -20.08 -2.51 -1.71
C ASN A 26 -21.26 -2.91 -2.63
N ALA A 27 -22.42 -3.21 -2.05
CA ALA A 27 -23.62 -3.57 -2.79
C ALA A 27 -24.36 -2.35 -3.36
N ALA A 28 -24.46 -1.26 -2.60
CA ALA A 28 -25.20 -0.06 -2.97
C ALA A 28 -24.47 0.78 -4.03
N ALA A 29 -23.14 0.75 -4.03
CA ALA A 29 -22.31 1.54 -4.94
C ALA A 29 -21.18 0.69 -5.55
N PRO A 30 -21.50 -0.32 -6.39
CA PRO A 30 -20.51 -1.26 -6.93
C PRO A 30 -19.45 -0.58 -7.83
N SER A 31 -19.76 0.59 -8.39
CA SER A 31 -18.83 1.38 -9.19
C SER A 31 -17.92 2.29 -8.37
N LEU A 32 -18.18 2.48 -7.07
CA LEU A 32 -17.37 3.32 -6.17
C LEU A 32 -15.91 2.86 -6.16
N PHE A 33 -15.70 1.54 -6.23
CA PHE A 33 -14.37 0.91 -6.27
C PHE A 33 -14.14 0.22 -7.61
N PHE A 34 -14.20 0.97 -8.72
CA PHE A 34 -13.90 0.37 -10.02
C PHE A 34 -12.39 0.08 -10.13
N GLY A 35 -12.06 -1.17 -10.45
CA GLY A 35 -10.70 -1.71 -10.34
C GLY A 35 -10.59 -2.75 -9.23
N GLY A 36 -9.34 -3.14 -8.94
CA GLY A 36 -9.04 -4.24 -8.02
C GLY A 36 -9.39 -5.61 -8.60
N SER A 37 -8.80 -6.66 -8.05
CA SER A 37 -9.08 -8.03 -8.45
C SER A 37 -10.56 -8.38 -8.25
N GLY A 38 -11.22 -8.88 -9.29
CA GLY A 38 -12.65 -9.21 -9.27
C GLY A 38 -13.59 -8.00 -9.42
N GLY A 39 -13.05 -6.78 -9.58
CA GLY A 39 -13.85 -5.59 -9.84
C GLY A 39 -14.54 -5.62 -11.21
N SER A 40 -15.77 -5.12 -11.27
CA SER A 40 -16.49 -4.96 -12.53
C SER A 40 -15.99 -3.74 -13.31
N PRO A 41 -16.00 -3.77 -14.65
CA PRO A 41 -15.72 -2.58 -15.46
C PRO A 41 -16.72 -1.47 -15.15
N LEU A 42 -16.24 -0.23 -15.06
CA LEU A 42 -17.10 0.95 -14.99
C LEU A 42 -17.83 1.10 -16.33
N SER A 43 -19.16 1.19 -16.30
CA SER A 43 -19.98 1.44 -17.49
C SER A 43 -20.60 2.83 -17.42
N VAL A 44 -20.29 3.67 -18.41
CA VAL A 44 -20.79 5.05 -18.51
C VAL A 44 -21.71 5.14 -19.71
N GLY A 45 -22.97 5.48 -19.49
CA GLY A 45 -23.94 5.73 -20.56
C GLY A 45 -23.67 7.05 -21.26
N ILE A 46 -23.77 7.07 -22.58
CA ILE A 46 -23.61 8.27 -23.40
C ILE A 46 -24.91 8.50 -24.17
N ALA A 47 -25.50 9.68 -24.01
CA ALA A 47 -26.69 10.08 -24.76
C ALA A 47 -26.32 10.93 -25.97
N GLY A 48 -26.82 10.61 -27.17
CA GLY A 48 -26.66 11.46 -28.37
C GLY A 48 -25.50 11.06 -29.29
N ARG A 49 -25.17 11.94 -30.24
CA ARG A 49 -24.03 11.75 -31.15
C ARG A 49 -22.77 12.32 -30.51
N VAL A 50 -21.64 11.68 -30.79
CA VAL A 50 -20.32 12.05 -30.28
C VAL A 50 -19.29 11.80 -31.38
N ARG A 51 -18.30 12.68 -31.49
CA ARG A 51 -17.09 12.43 -32.28
C ARG A 51 -15.88 12.22 -31.37
N PHE A 52 -15.73 13.06 -30.36
CA PHE A 52 -14.60 13.02 -29.45
C PHE A 52 -15.06 12.56 -28.07
N LEU A 53 -14.37 11.56 -27.53
CA LEU A 53 -14.48 11.15 -26.15
C LEU A 53 -13.17 11.52 -25.46
N ARG A 54 -13.24 12.23 -24.33
CA ARG A 54 -12.07 12.56 -23.52
C ARG A 54 -12.25 11.94 -22.14
N LEU A 55 -11.32 11.09 -21.76
CA LEU A 55 -11.20 10.54 -20.42
C LEU A 55 -10.09 11.31 -19.73
N GLY A 56 -10.40 11.96 -18.61
CA GLY A 56 -9.45 12.79 -17.87
C GLY A 56 -9.48 12.48 -16.39
N LEU A 57 -8.63 13.16 -15.63
CA LEU A 57 -8.78 13.23 -14.18
C LEU A 57 -9.37 14.57 -13.79
N HIS A 58 -9.69 14.68 -12.52
CA HIS A 58 -9.88 15.97 -11.89
C HIS A 58 -8.60 16.40 -11.19
N GLY A 59 -7.98 17.48 -11.66
CA GLY A 59 -6.74 18.01 -11.11
C GLY A 59 -5.49 17.29 -11.61
N ALA A 60 -4.38 17.52 -10.92
CA ALA A 60 -3.08 16.95 -11.21
C ALA A 60 -3.01 15.44 -10.94
N GLY A 61 -2.03 14.78 -11.55
CA GLY A 61 -1.68 13.38 -11.30
C GLY A 61 -1.52 12.55 -12.58
N PRO A 62 -1.21 11.25 -12.44
CA PRO A 62 -1.08 10.34 -13.58
C PRO A 62 -2.39 9.61 -13.91
N LEU A 63 -2.93 9.84 -15.10
CA LEU A 63 -4.04 9.06 -15.65
C LEU A 63 -3.54 7.71 -16.17
N HIS A 64 -4.11 6.60 -15.67
CA HIS A 64 -3.71 5.25 -16.07
C HIS A 64 -4.90 4.39 -16.49
N LEU A 65 -5.27 4.46 -17.76
CA LEU A 65 -6.39 3.68 -18.31
C LEU A 65 -5.91 2.32 -18.77
N PHE A 66 -6.40 1.25 -18.13
CA PHE A 66 -5.98 -0.11 -18.47
C PHE A 66 -6.66 -0.62 -19.75
N HIS A 67 -7.99 -0.52 -19.85
CA HIS A 67 -8.72 -0.84 -21.08
C HIS A 67 -10.01 -0.03 -21.20
N VAL A 68 -10.32 0.44 -22.42
CA VAL A 68 -11.52 1.20 -22.76
C VAL A 68 -12.18 0.59 -23.99
N GLU A 69 -13.46 0.27 -23.85
CA GLU A 69 -14.32 -0.23 -24.93
C GLU A 69 -15.44 0.79 -25.19
N VAL A 70 -15.48 1.34 -26.41
CA VAL A 70 -16.58 2.21 -26.85
C VAL A 70 -17.65 1.36 -27.51
N ARG A 71 -18.92 1.57 -27.15
CA ARG A 71 -20.03 0.73 -27.60
C ARG A 71 -21.15 1.53 -28.25
N ASP A 72 -21.68 0.99 -29.33
CA ASP A 72 -22.92 1.43 -29.98
C ASP A 72 -23.98 0.31 -29.94
N ARG A 73 -25.09 0.51 -30.65
CA ARG A 73 -26.20 -0.46 -30.78
C ARG A 73 -25.78 -1.84 -31.28
N SER A 74 -24.70 -1.91 -32.07
CA SER A 74 -24.16 -3.15 -32.63
C SER A 74 -23.19 -3.86 -31.70
N GLY A 75 -22.75 -3.19 -30.62
CA GLY A 75 -21.81 -3.73 -29.64
C GLY A 75 -20.52 -2.90 -29.56
N ALA A 76 -19.40 -3.57 -29.32
CA ALA A 76 -18.10 -2.92 -29.21
C ALA A 76 -17.63 -2.40 -30.59
N MET A 77 -17.25 -1.13 -30.65
CA MET A 77 -16.72 -0.51 -31.87
C MET A 77 -15.27 -0.97 -32.12
N ASN A 78 -14.95 -1.28 -33.38
CA ASN A 78 -13.57 -1.57 -33.77
C ASN A 78 -12.81 -0.27 -34.05
N LEU A 79 -12.11 0.24 -33.03
CA LEU A 79 -11.35 1.48 -33.09
C LEU A 79 -9.88 1.21 -33.40
N HIS A 80 -9.26 2.05 -34.23
CA HIS A 80 -7.85 1.94 -34.58
C HIS A 80 -6.98 2.75 -33.60
N PRO A 81 -5.78 2.29 -33.20
CA PRO A 81 -4.89 3.00 -32.26
C PRO A 81 -4.53 4.44 -32.65
N ARG A 82 -4.57 4.77 -33.96
CA ARG A 82 -4.37 6.15 -34.46
C ARG A 82 -5.50 7.12 -34.11
N GLN A 83 -6.63 6.62 -33.63
CA GLN A 83 -7.74 7.43 -33.14
C GLN A 83 -7.52 7.88 -31.69
N VAL A 84 -6.47 7.40 -31.03
CA VAL A 84 -6.15 7.74 -29.65
C VAL A 84 -5.05 8.79 -29.60
N THR A 85 -5.28 9.84 -28.83
CA THR A 85 -4.28 10.82 -28.42
C THR A 85 -4.27 10.95 -26.90
N ALA A 86 -3.22 11.53 -26.34
CA ALA A 86 -3.10 11.78 -24.91
C ALA A 86 -2.36 13.09 -24.66
N SER A 87 -2.57 13.69 -23.49
CA SER A 87 -1.84 14.88 -23.01
C SER A 87 -0.34 14.63 -22.94
N SER A 88 0.05 13.46 -22.43
CA SER A 88 1.44 13.05 -22.30
C SER A 88 1.57 11.52 -22.24
N LEU A 89 2.80 11.02 -22.07
CA LEU A 89 3.09 9.60 -21.91
C LEU A 89 4.15 9.40 -20.82
N TYR A 90 3.85 8.54 -19.84
CA TYR A 90 4.80 8.18 -18.77
C TYR A 90 6.14 7.70 -19.34
N GLY A 91 7.25 8.25 -18.84
CA GLY A 91 8.62 7.88 -19.21
C GLY A 91 9.05 8.28 -20.63
N MET A 92 8.30 9.16 -21.30
CA MET A 92 8.55 9.55 -22.69
C MET A 92 8.90 11.03 -22.89
N SER A 93 9.01 11.83 -21.81
CA SER A 93 9.31 13.28 -21.87
C SER A 93 10.61 13.59 -22.62
N ASP A 94 11.65 12.79 -22.37
CA ASP A 94 13.00 13.02 -22.94
C ASP A 94 13.23 12.27 -24.27
N LYS A 95 12.18 11.69 -24.85
CA LYS A 95 12.27 10.88 -26.07
C LYS A 95 11.90 11.70 -27.30
N SER A 96 12.41 11.30 -28.47
CA SER A 96 12.12 12.00 -29.72
C SER A 96 10.62 11.91 -30.09
N PRO A 97 10.07 12.85 -30.88
CA PRO A 97 8.67 12.80 -31.32
C PRO A 97 8.29 11.49 -32.03
N ARG A 98 9.25 10.86 -32.73
CA ARG A 98 9.06 9.56 -33.40
C ARG A 98 8.86 8.44 -32.37
N GLU A 99 9.69 8.39 -31.34
CA GLU A 99 9.59 7.41 -30.26
C GLU A 99 8.31 7.60 -29.45
N GLN A 100 7.96 8.85 -29.12
CA GLN A 100 6.70 9.18 -28.44
C GLN A 100 5.49 8.69 -29.24
N LYS A 101 5.46 8.93 -30.55
CA LYS A 101 4.38 8.46 -31.44
C LYS A 101 4.30 6.93 -31.50
N GLN A 102 5.44 6.23 -31.54
CA GLN A 102 5.47 4.77 -31.54
C GLN A 102 4.95 4.20 -30.21
N ALA A 103 5.37 4.79 -29.08
CA ALA A 103 4.89 4.41 -27.76
C ALA A 103 3.38 4.67 -27.60
N LEU A 104 2.87 5.82 -28.08
CA LEU A 104 1.44 6.10 -28.10
C LEU A 104 0.67 5.02 -28.85
N GLN A 105 1.13 4.62 -30.03
CA GLN A 105 0.45 3.59 -30.83
C GLN A 105 0.43 2.23 -30.14
N ALA A 106 1.53 1.83 -29.50
CA ALA A 106 1.60 0.58 -28.74
C ALA A 106 0.68 0.61 -27.50
N ARG A 107 0.68 1.71 -26.74
CA ARG A 107 -0.18 1.89 -25.57
C ARG A 107 -1.66 2.03 -25.94
N ALA A 108 -1.97 2.70 -27.04
CA ALA A 108 -3.33 2.79 -27.58
C ALA A 108 -3.85 1.42 -28.05
N LEU A 109 -3.00 0.55 -28.59
CA LEU A 109 -3.36 -0.83 -28.90
C LEU A 109 -3.75 -1.58 -27.60
N SER A 110 -2.94 -1.47 -26.55
CA SER A 110 -3.26 -2.06 -25.25
C SER A 110 -4.51 -1.47 -24.59
N LEU A 111 -4.77 -0.18 -24.81
CA LEU A 111 -5.94 0.52 -24.29
C LEU A 111 -7.24 0.04 -24.95
N LEU A 112 -7.24 -0.19 -26.27
CA LEU A 112 -8.46 -0.49 -27.03
C LEU A 112 -8.77 -2.00 -27.09
N TYR A 113 -7.73 -2.84 -27.08
CA TYR A 113 -7.87 -4.28 -27.21
C TYR A 113 -7.46 -4.97 -25.92
N TYR A 114 -8.29 -5.89 -25.43
CA TYR A 114 -8.04 -6.63 -24.20
C TYR A 114 -8.46 -8.11 -24.33
N PRO A 115 -7.66 -9.07 -23.81
CA PRO A 115 -6.33 -8.88 -23.25
C PRO A 115 -5.26 -8.72 -24.34
N VAL A 116 -4.28 -7.86 -24.10
CA VAL A 116 -3.02 -7.83 -24.86
C VAL A 116 -1.93 -8.35 -23.93
N VAL A 117 -1.20 -9.39 -24.36
CA VAL A 117 -0.12 -9.98 -23.56
C VAL A 117 0.95 -8.91 -23.30
N GLY A 118 1.24 -8.65 -22.02
CA GLY A 118 2.19 -7.59 -21.61
C GLY A 118 1.70 -6.17 -21.81
N GLY A 119 0.39 -5.96 -22.07
CA GLY A 119 -0.20 -4.65 -22.23
C GLY A 119 -0.63 -4.02 -20.90
N ASP A 120 -0.10 -2.83 -20.59
CA ASP A 120 -0.43 -2.05 -19.39
C ASP A 120 -1.43 -0.90 -19.64
N GLY A 121 -2.04 -0.87 -20.82
CA GLY A 121 -2.94 0.21 -21.24
C GLY A 121 -2.19 1.49 -21.60
N LEU A 122 -2.79 2.65 -21.28
CA LEU A 122 -2.23 3.98 -21.52
C LEU A 122 -2.06 4.73 -20.20
N HIS A 123 -0.81 5.12 -19.92
CA HIS A 123 -0.38 5.85 -18.74
C HIS A 123 0.24 7.19 -19.15
N THR A 124 -0.35 8.29 -18.72
CA THR A 124 0.21 9.65 -18.85
C THR A 124 1.38 9.82 -17.90
N ALA A 125 2.20 10.85 -18.10
CA ALA A 125 3.13 11.28 -17.07
C ALA A 125 2.36 11.75 -15.82
N ASP A 126 3.10 11.98 -14.74
CA ASP A 126 2.59 12.73 -13.61
C ASP A 126 2.54 14.21 -14.02
N GLU A 127 1.33 14.77 -14.14
CA GLU A 127 1.09 16.11 -14.69
C GLU A 127 0.59 17.05 -13.59
N ASP A 128 1.14 18.26 -13.51
CA ASP A 128 0.61 19.35 -12.64
C ASP A 128 -0.73 19.93 -13.13
N THR A 129 -1.17 19.48 -14.30
CA THR A 129 -2.44 19.85 -14.95
C THR A 129 -3.36 18.65 -15.07
N THR A 130 -4.59 18.84 -15.54
CA THR A 130 -5.51 17.75 -15.82
C THR A 130 -5.03 16.86 -16.98
N PRO A 131 -4.56 15.62 -16.71
CA PRO A 131 -4.19 14.70 -17.77
C PRO A 131 -5.42 14.21 -18.52
N TRP A 132 -5.25 13.84 -19.79
CA TRP A 132 -6.34 13.29 -20.59
C TRP A 132 -5.87 12.29 -21.64
N VAL A 133 -6.78 11.39 -21.98
CA VAL A 133 -6.74 10.50 -23.14
C VAL A 133 -7.99 10.76 -23.98
N GLN A 134 -7.81 10.97 -25.28
CA GLN A 134 -8.89 11.29 -26.20
C GLN A 134 -9.02 10.22 -27.28
N ILE A 135 -10.24 9.87 -27.62
CA ILE A 135 -10.61 8.97 -28.72
C ILE A 135 -11.40 9.81 -29.75
N ASP A 136 -10.86 9.97 -30.96
CA ASP A 136 -11.56 10.57 -32.11
C ASP A 136 -12.23 9.47 -32.95
N LEU A 137 -13.56 9.41 -32.91
CA LEU A 137 -14.40 8.52 -33.73
C LEU A 137 -14.41 8.90 -35.22
N GLN A 138 -13.64 9.93 -35.60
CA GLN A 138 -13.42 10.49 -36.94
C GLN A 138 -14.64 11.19 -37.55
N ARG A 139 -15.84 10.83 -37.12
CA ARG A 139 -17.11 11.47 -37.49
C ARG A 139 -18.11 11.37 -36.32
N PRO A 140 -19.07 12.32 -36.23
CA PRO A 140 -20.14 12.23 -35.23
C PRO A 140 -20.92 10.92 -35.39
N THR A 141 -20.89 10.09 -34.36
CA THR A 141 -21.43 8.73 -34.32
C THR A 141 -22.29 8.56 -33.07
N THR A 142 -23.38 7.79 -33.14
CA THR A 142 -24.18 7.46 -31.96
C THR A 142 -23.43 6.46 -31.10
N VAL A 143 -23.08 6.85 -29.88
CA VAL A 143 -22.44 6.01 -28.86
C VAL A 143 -23.47 5.75 -27.77
N GLU A 144 -23.60 4.51 -27.32
CA GLU A 144 -24.51 4.16 -26.22
C GLU A 144 -23.81 4.14 -24.87
N SER A 145 -22.56 3.66 -24.84
CA SER A 145 -21.78 3.61 -23.60
C SER A 145 -20.28 3.48 -23.86
N ILE A 146 -19.50 3.77 -22.83
CA ILE A 146 -18.13 3.29 -22.70
C ILE A 146 -18.02 2.33 -21.52
N ARG A 147 -17.19 1.30 -21.67
CA ARG A 147 -16.78 0.42 -20.58
C ARG A 147 -15.30 0.60 -20.31
N ILE A 148 -14.97 0.83 -19.05
CA ILE A 148 -13.61 1.12 -18.60
C ILE A 148 -13.20 0.04 -17.60
N ARG A 149 -12.19 -0.75 -17.96
CA ARG A 149 -11.53 -1.64 -17.02
C ARG A 149 -10.37 -0.89 -16.40
N ASN A 150 -10.25 -1.00 -15.08
CA ASN A 150 -9.18 -0.39 -14.32
C ASN A 150 -8.17 -1.46 -13.87
N ARG A 151 -7.04 -1.02 -13.35
CA ARG A 151 -6.00 -1.89 -12.79
C ARG A 151 -6.55 -2.73 -11.63
N THR A 152 -5.89 -3.85 -11.38
CA THR A 152 -6.26 -4.83 -10.35
C THR A 152 -5.35 -4.80 -9.14
N ASP A 153 -4.53 -3.77 -9.00
CA ASP A 153 -3.52 -3.60 -7.96
C ASP A 153 -3.65 -2.24 -7.25
N VAL A 154 -2.64 -1.91 -6.43
CA VAL A 154 -2.58 -0.68 -5.61
C VAL A 154 -2.77 0.61 -6.41
N TRP A 155 -2.49 0.58 -7.71
CA TRP A 155 -2.54 1.76 -8.57
C TRP A 155 -3.92 2.02 -9.18
N ALA A 156 -4.92 1.19 -8.88
CA ALA A 156 -6.30 1.42 -9.33
C ALA A 156 -6.84 2.78 -8.89
N CYS A 157 -6.37 3.30 -7.74
CA CYS A 157 -6.78 4.58 -7.19
C CYS A 157 -6.49 5.79 -8.09
N ARG A 158 -5.52 5.68 -9.02
CA ARG A 158 -5.18 6.74 -9.99
C ARG A 158 -6.36 7.21 -10.82
N ASN A 159 -7.39 6.37 -10.98
CA ASN A 159 -8.58 6.72 -11.74
C ASN A 159 -9.80 7.07 -10.86
N TRP A 160 -9.68 7.16 -9.53
CA TRP A 160 -10.83 7.53 -8.66
C TRP A 160 -11.17 9.02 -8.67
N SER A 161 -10.54 9.80 -9.55
CA SER A 161 -10.97 11.15 -9.91
C SER A 161 -11.37 11.26 -11.39
N LEU A 162 -11.61 10.12 -12.06
CA LEU A 162 -11.89 10.04 -13.49
C LEU A 162 -13.11 10.88 -13.90
N THR A 163 -12.93 11.62 -14.99
CA THR A 163 -13.97 12.32 -15.73
C THR A 163 -14.10 11.76 -17.14
N VAL A 164 -15.29 11.86 -17.70
CA VAL A 164 -15.55 11.56 -19.11
C VAL A 164 -16.31 12.71 -19.71
N GLU A 165 -15.78 13.27 -20.78
CA GLU A 165 -16.40 14.32 -21.57
C GLU A 165 -16.63 13.84 -23.00
N ALA A 166 -17.67 14.39 -23.63
CA ALA A 166 -18.00 14.10 -25.01
C ALA A 166 -18.20 15.39 -25.81
N SER A 167 -17.82 15.36 -27.08
CA SER A 167 -18.03 16.48 -28.01
C SER A 167 -18.31 15.97 -29.42
N GLU A 168 -19.14 16.68 -30.18
CA GLU A 168 -19.37 16.40 -31.60
C GLU A 168 -18.38 17.12 -32.52
N ASP A 169 -17.87 18.28 -32.11
CA ASP A 169 -17.07 19.19 -32.93
C ASP A 169 -15.65 19.46 -32.37
N GLY A 170 -15.39 19.05 -31.13
CA GLY A 170 -14.13 19.25 -30.42
C GLY A 170 -14.00 20.62 -29.75
N GLN A 171 -15.03 21.46 -29.84
CA GLN A 171 -15.09 22.80 -29.24
C GLN A 171 -16.06 22.81 -28.06
N ASP A 172 -17.28 22.31 -28.27
CA ASP A 172 -18.31 22.25 -27.24
C ASP A 172 -18.26 20.89 -26.55
N TRP A 173 -17.84 20.89 -25.29
CA TRP A 173 -17.69 19.70 -24.46
C TRP A 173 -18.79 19.63 -23.41
N ARG A 174 -19.36 18.42 -23.25
CA ARG A 174 -20.28 18.12 -22.15
C ARG A 174 -19.70 17.05 -21.25
N ALA A 175 -19.85 17.23 -19.95
CA ALA A 175 -19.57 16.18 -18.98
C ALA A 175 -20.59 15.03 -19.13
N VAL A 176 -20.07 13.81 -19.23
CA VAL A 176 -20.83 12.56 -19.30
C VAL A 176 -20.73 11.79 -17.99
N TYR A 177 -19.58 11.85 -17.34
CA TYR A 177 -19.32 11.16 -16.09
C TYR A 177 -18.33 11.93 -15.22
N ASP A 178 -18.56 11.87 -13.92
CA ASP A 178 -17.67 12.36 -12.89
C ASP A 178 -17.66 11.35 -11.73
N HIS A 179 -16.51 10.74 -11.47
CA HIS A 179 -16.38 9.78 -10.38
C HIS A 179 -16.58 10.43 -9.01
N ARG A 180 -16.19 11.71 -8.85
CA ARG A 180 -16.34 12.43 -7.57
C ARG A 180 -17.81 12.64 -7.24
N ALA A 181 -18.67 12.84 -8.24
CA ALA A 181 -20.11 12.90 -8.03
C ALA A 181 -20.70 11.57 -7.49
N VAL A 182 -20.09 10.43 -7.83
CA VAL A 182 -20.46 9.12 -7.23
C VAL A 182 -20.08 9.08 -5.76
N VAL A 183 -18.86 9.52 -5.41
CA VAL A 183 -18.39 9.62 -4.02
C VAL A 183 -19.28 10.55 -3.19
N ASP A 184 -19.67 11.70 -3.74
CA ASP A 184 -20.56 12.65 -3.08
C ASP A 184 -21.95 12.07 -2.85
N ALA A 185 -22.52 11.37 -3.85
CA ALA A 185 -23.81 10.70 -3.71
C ALA A 185 -23.78 9.61 -2.61
N VAL A 186 -22.70 8.84 -2.52
CA VAL A 186 -22.52 7.86 -1.45
C VAL A 186 -22.33 8.54 -0.09
N SER A 187 -21.64 9.70 -0.04
CA SER A 187 -21.50 10.48 1.19
C SER A 187 -22.86 10.85 1.76
N VAL A 188 -23.76 11.37 0.92
CA VAL A 188 -25.14 11.72 1.32
C VAL A 188 -25.89 10.50 1.85
N LEU A 189 -25.76 9.35 1.18
CA LEU A 189 -26.38 8.10 1.64
C LEU A 189 -25.87 7.68 3.01
N VAL A 190 -24.55 7.75 3.24
CA VAL A 190 -23.94 7.41 4.52
C VAL A 190 -24.36 8.37 5.62
N GLU A 191 -24.39 9.67 5.36
CA GLU A 191 -24.87 10.68 6.32
C GLU A 191 -26.32 10.40 6.74
N GLN A 192 -27.17 10.00 5.79
CA GLN A 192 -28.54 9.56 6.10
C GLN A 192 -28.55 8.28 6.94
N GLN A 193 -27.66 7.32 6.70
CA GLN A 193 -27.55 6.11 7.53
C GLN A 193 -27.09 6.44 8.96
N ILE A 194 -26.17 7.39 9.14
CA ILE A 194 -25.74 7.86 10.46
C ILE A 194 -26.91 8.53 11.20
N ALA A 195 -27.64 9.42 10.53
CA ALA A 195 -28.78 10.12 11.12
C ALA A 195 -29.94 9.19 11.52
N ASN A 196 -30.13 8.10 10.78
CA ASN A 196 -31.18 7.11 11.01
C ASN A 196 -30.69 5.84 11.73
N ALA A 197 -29.49 5.87 12.32
CA ALA A 197 -28.91 4.72 13.00
C ALA A 197 -29.82 4.26 14.16
N ALA A 198 -30.01 2.94 14.28
CA ALA A 198 -30.84 2.34 15.32
C ALA A 198 -30.21 2.48 16.73
N SER A 199 -28.90 2.76 16.80
CA SER A 199 -28.20 3.07 18.04
C SER A 199 -27.01 4.02 17.79
N PRO A 200 -26.53 4.74 18.83
CA PRO A 200 -25.33 5.56 18.74
C PRO A 200 -24.10 4.76 18.28
N GLU A 201 -23.95 3.51 18.70
CA GLU A 201 -22.83 2.64 18.32
C GLU A 201 -22.86 2.31 16.83
N GLN A 202 -24.04 2.07 16.27
CA GLN A 202 -24.20 1.84 14.83
C GLN A 202 -23.85 3.11 14.03
N GLY A 203 -24.30 4.28 14.47
CA GLY A 203 -23.96 5.56 13.84
C GLY A 203 -22.46 5.84 13.88
N ARG A 204 -21.80 5.55 15.01
CA ARG A 204 -20.35 5.65 15.15
C ARG A 204 -19.61 4.69 14.22
N ALA A 205 -20.08 3.45 14.07
CA ALA A 205 -19.50 2.48 13.15
C ALA A 205 -19.56 2.98 11.68
N PHE A 206 -20.70 3.54 11.24
CA PHE A 206 -20.82 4.16 9.91
C PHE A 206 -19.83 5.31 9.74
N HIS A 207 -19.76 6.20 10.73
CA HIS A 207 -18.86 7.35 10.70
C HIS A 207 -17.38 6.94 10.59
N LEU A 208 -16.93 5.98 11.40
CA LEU A 208 -15.54 5.50 11.40
C LEU A 208 -15.17 4.81 10.09
N TYR A 209 -16.04 3.91 9.61
CA TYR A 209 -15.82 3.21 8.34
C TYR A 209 -15.75 4.20 7.18
N TRP A 210 -16.70 5.13 7.10
CA TRP A 210 -16.75 6.12 6.02
C TRP A 210 -15.59 7.12 6.05
N ARG A 211 -15.19 7.59 7.23
CA ARG A 211 -14.05 8.49 7.37
C ARG A 211 -12.76 7.85 6.86
N THR A 212 -12.53 6.58 7.19
CA THR A 212 -11.37 5.82 6.69
C THR A 212 -11.47 5.60 5.18
N LEU A 213 -12.66 5.23 4.71
CA LEU A 213 -12.92 4.99 3.30
C LEU A 213 -12.72 6.25 2.43
N ARG A 214 -13.02 7.43 2.95
CA ARG A 214 -12.80 8.69 2.25
C ARG A 214 -11.32 9.01 2.03
N VAL A 215 -10.46 8.69 3.00
CA VAL A 215 -9.00 8.84 2.84
C VAL A 215 -8.50 7.86 1.78
N PHE A 216 -9.00 6.63 1.80
CA PHE A 216 -8.70 5.64 0.76
C PHE A 216 -9.12 6.13 -0.63
N LEU A 217 -10.36 6.61 -0.77
CA LEU A 217 -10.91 7.10 -2.05
C LEU A 217 -10.22 8.35 -2.59
N SER A 218 -9.56 9.15 -1.73
CA SER A 218 -8.74 10.27 -2.22
C SER A 218 -7.40 9.83 -2.80
N GLY A 219 -7.07 8.53 -2.76
CA GLY A 219 -5.77 8.00 -3.15
C GLY A 219 -4.66 8.32 -2.16
N ALA A 220 -5.00 8.83 -0.98
CA ALA A 220 -4.03 9.14 0.06
C ALA A 220 -3.58 7.86 0.79
N ILE A 221 -2.34 7.87 1.29
CA ILE A 221 -1.83 6.82 2.15
C ILE A 221 -2.50 6.96 3.52
N ILE A 222 -3.00 5.85 4.07
CA ILE A 222 -3.54 5.81 5.43
C ILE A 222 -2.38 5.46 6.35
N GLU A 223 -1.73 6.46 6.93
CA GLU A 223 -0.64 6.25 7.89
C GLU A 223 -1.18 5.77 9.25
N HIS A 224 -0.33 5.18 10.09
CA HIS A 224 -0.70 4.81 11.46
C HIS A 224 -1.33 5.99 12.23
N ALA A 225 -0.75 7.20 12.11
CA ALA A 225 -1.21 8.41 12.79
C ALA A 225 -2.66 8.80 12.44
N PHE A 226 -3.18 8.36 11.28
CA PHE A 226 -4.59 8.58 10.93
C PHE A 226 -5.54 7.94 11.96
N PHE A 227 -5.21 6.74 12.46
CA PHE A 227 -6.06 6.02 13.41
C PHE A 227 -6.10 6.72 14.78
N ASP A 228 -5.06 7.45 15.15
CA ASP A 228 -5.05 8.25 16.38
C ASP A 228 -6.07 9.40 16.31
N THR A 229 -6.34 9.91 15.09
CA THR A 229 -7.38 10.93 14.86
C THR A 229 -8.81 10.40 14.94
N LEU A 230 -9.00 9.07 15.01
CA LEU A 230 -10.31 8.43 15.11
C LEU A 230 -10.79 8.27 16.55
N SER A 231 -9.91 8.45 17.54
CA SER A 231 -10.22 8.29 18.97
C SER A 231 -10.92 6.94 19.26
N ILE A 232 -10.29 5.85 18.80
CA ILE A 232 -10.75 4.46 18.95
C ILE A 232 -9.76 3.68 19.83
N SER A 233 -10.22 2.61 20.48
CA SER A 233 -9.32 1.69 21.20
C SER A 233 -8.52 0.81 20.21
N ASP A 234 -7.48 0.14 20.70
CA ASP A 234 -6.68 -0.81 19.91
C ASP A 234 -7.54 -1.99 19.40
N ASP A 235 -8.45 -2.50 20.23
CA ASP A 235 -9.42 -3.52 19.83
C ASP A 235 -10.32 -3.04 18.67
N GLU A 236 -10.82 -1.81 18.77
CA GLU A 236 -11.67 -1.21 17.73
C GLU A 236 -10.91 -0.95 16.43
N ARG A 237 -9.66 -0.49 16.54
CA ARG A 237 -8.73 -0.33 15.42
C ARG A 237 -8.51 -1.67 14.72
N GLY A 238 -8.31 -2.72 15.51
CA GLY A 238 -8.17 -4.08 14.99
C GLY A 238 -9.35 -4.56 14.19
N ILE A 239 -10.53 -4.44 14.78
CA ILE A 239 -11.79 -4.81 14.11
C ILE A 239 -11.97 -3.99 12.82
N LEU A 240 -11.73 -2.68 12.85
CA LEU A 240 -11.84 -1.82 11.66
C LEU A 240 -10.84 -2.24 10.57
N GLY A 241 -9.58 -2.48 10.94
CA GLY A 241 -8.53 -2.96 10.05
C GLY A 241 -8.89 -4.30 9.40
N ASP A 242 -9.34 -5.28 10.18
CA ASP A 242 -9.76 -6.60 9.69
C ASP A 242 -10.94 -6.51 8.71
N VAL A 243 -11.93 -5.67 9.01
CA VAL A 243 -13.07 -5.46 8.10
C VAL A 243 -12.60 -4.81 6.80
N LEU A 244 -11.77 -3.77 6.86
CA LEU A 244 -11.22 -3.12 5.66
C LEU A 244 -10.37 -4.09 4.83
N ASN A 245 -9.47 -4.85 5.47
CA ASN A 245 -8.61 -5.84 4.83
C ASN A 245 -9.43 -6.87 4.08
N THR A 246 -10.41 -7.48 4.77
CA THR A 246 -11.19 -8.60 4.21
C THR A 246 -12.28 -8.17 3.23
N ARG A 247 -12.85 -6.97 3.36
CA ARG A 247 -13.98 -6.50 2.52
C ARG A 247 -13.59 -5.52 1.43
N LEU A 248 -12.42 -4.89 1.51
CA LEU A 248 -12.03 -3.83 0.58
C LEU A 248 -10.59 -3.94 0.10
N LEU A 249 -9.61 -3.92 0.98
CA LEU A 249 -8.21 -3.65 0.61
C LEU A 249 -7.54 -4.84 -0.07
N TYR A 250 -7.94 -6.08 0.25
CA TYR A 250 -7.38 -7.29 -0.38
C TYR A 250 -7.42 -7.26 -1.91
N ARG A 251 -8.54 -6.79 -2.51
CA ARG A 251 -8.66 -6.69 -3.98
C ARG A 251 -7.74 -5.63 -4.59
N PHE A 252 -7.19 -4.72 -3.79
CA PHE A 252 -6.23 -3.71 -4.22
C PHE A 252 -4.80 -4.07 -3.82
N GLN A 253 -4.55 -5.30 -3.33
CA GLN A 253 -3.24 -5.71 -2.83
C GLN A 253 -2.72 -4.83 -1.68
N GLN A 254 -3.62 -4.40 -0.79
CA GLN A 254 -3.29 -3.60 0.38
C GLN A 254 -3.90 -4.19 1.64
N GLU A 255 -3.28 -3.92 2.78
CA GLU A 255 -3.74 -4.28 4.12
C GLU A 255 -3.41 -3.13 5.09
N ILE A 256 -4.26 -2.90 6.08
CA ILE A 256 -3.92 -2.15 7.29
C ILE A 256 -3.02 -3.05 8.15
N THR A 257 -1.81 -2.59 8.43
CA THR A 257 -0.80 -3.18 9.30
C THR A 257 -0.56 -2.27 10.52
N ALA A 258 0.41 -2.62 11.37
CA ALA A 258 0.86 -1.76 12.46
C ALA A 258 1.44 -0.42 11.95
N HIS A 259 1.87 -0.35 10.69
CA HIS A 259 2.46 0.84 10.06
C HIS A 259 1.43 1.69 9.29
N GLY A 260 0.17 1.26 9.26
CA GLY A 260 -0.89 1.85 8.43
C GLY A 260 -1.18 0.99 7.20
N MET A 261 -1.68 1.60 6.12
CA MET A 261 -2.02 0.89 4.90
C MET A 261 -0.79 0.61 4.05
N ALA A 262 -0.46 -0.65 3.87
CA ALA A 262 0.70 -1.10 3.12
C ALA A 262 0.36 -2.22 2.13
N ARG A 263 1.23 -2.41 1.13
CA ARG A 263 1.26 -3.64 0.32
C ARG A 263 2.18 -4.64 1.01
N THR A 264 1.58 -5.56 1.77
CA THR A 264 2.29 -6.57 2.56
C THR A 264 2.97 -7.64 1.71
N PHE A 265 3.89 -8.41 2.31
CA PHE A 265 4.65 -9.46 1.64
C PHE A 265 3.79 -10.53 0.96
N ARG A 266 2.51 -10.67 1.33
CA ARG A 266 1.52 -11.52 0.66
C ARG A 266 1.43 -11.22 -0.83
N TYR A 267 1.53 -9.96 -1.20
CA TYR A 267 1.31 -9.51 -2.57
C TYR A 267 2.60 -9.40 -3.37
N TRP A 268 3.75 -9.56 -2.72
CA TRP A 268 5.06 -9.45 -3.36
C TRP A 268 5.41 -10.74 -4.09
N SER A 269 5.98 -10.58 -5.27
CA SER A 269 6.65 -11.65 -5.99
C SER A 269 7.90 -12.14 -5.23
N ALA A 270 8.37 -13.34 -5.57
CA ALA A 270 9.60 -13.89 -5.02
C ALA A 270 10.81 -12.97 -5.27
N ASP A 271 10.87 -12.35 -6.46
CA ASP A 271 11.94 -11.43 -6.83
C ASP A 271 11.89 -10.13 -6.02
N GLU A 272 10.70 -9.58 -5.77
CA GLU A 272 10.53 -8.41 -4.89
C GLU A 272 11.02 -8.71 -3.47
N LYS A 273 10.59 -9.85 -2.90
CA LYS A 273 11.04 -10.27 -1.56
C LYS A 273 12.55 -10.47 -1.51
N LYS A 274 13.12 -11.18 -2.48
CA LYS A 274 14.56 -11.44 -2.56
C LYS A 274 15.36 -10.15 -2.64
N LYS A 275 14.98 -9.23 -3.54
CA LYS A 275 15.65 -7.92 -3.68
C LYS A 275 15.62 -7.13 -2.38
N TYR A 276 14.50 -7.15 -1.66
CA TYR A 276 14.40 -6.46 -0.38
C TYR A 276 15.29 -7.07 0.71
N VAL A 277 15.42 -8.40 0.75
CA VAL A 277 16.37 -9.08 1.64
C VAL A 277 17.82 -8.80 1.25
N GLU A 278 18.14 -8.72 -0.05
CA GLU A 278 19.46 -8.30 -0.53
C GLU A 278 19.81 -6.87 -0.09
N ASP A 279 18.83 -5.96 -0.07
CA ASP A 279 19.02 -4.59 0.40
C ASP A 279 19.30 -4.53 1.91
N ALA A 280 18.60 -5.35 2.71
CA ALA A 280 18.93 -5.51 4.13
C ALA A 280 20.31 -6.10 4.36
N LEU A 281 20.73 -7.08 3.55
CA LEU A 281 22.06 -7.64 3.62
C LEU A 281 23.17 -6.63 3.29
N ALA A 282 22.95 -5.74 2.32
CA ALA A 282 23.88 -4.66 2.03
C ALA A 282 24.10 -3.74 3.23
N ILE A 283 23.04 -3.42 3.98
CA ILE A 283 23.12 -2.63 5.22
C ILE A 283 23.84 -3.43 6.31
N VAL A 284 23.45 -4.69 6.52
CA VAL A 284 24.07 -5.59 7.50
C VAL A 284 25.58 -5.69 7.26
N ASP A 285 26.01 -5.91 6.02
CA ASP A 285 27.42 -6.06 5.67
C ASP A 285 28.20 -4.76 5.86
N ALA A 286 27.62 -3.60 5.54
CA ALA A 286 28.24 -2.32 5.82
C ALA A 286 28.40 -2.06 7.33
N LEU A 287 27.39 -2.40 8.14
CA LEU A 287 27.40 -2.21 9.59
C LEU A 287 28.40 -3.11 10.33
N LYS A 288 28.81 -4.25 9.74
CA LYS A 288 29.80 -5.15 10.34
C LYS A 288 31.19 -4.51 10.51
N ASP A 289 31.50 -3.51 9.70
CA ASP A 289 32.71 -2.68 9.86
C ASP A 289 32.67 -1.82 11.14
N LEU A 290 31.47 -1.52 11.64
CA LEU A 290 31.26 -0.70 12.85
C LEU A 290 31.11 -1.56 14.11
N SER A 291 30.43 -2.71 14.00
CA SER A 291 30.24 -3.64 15.12
C SER A 291 30.15 -5.08 14.61
N PRO A 292 30.73 -6.09 15.29
CA PRO A 292 30.51 -7.49 14.95
C PRO A 292 29.08 -7.96 15.30
N HIS A 293 28.30 -7.16 16.01
CA HIS A 293 26.98 -7.50 16.54
C HIS A 293 25.86 -6.94 15.67
N VAL A 294 25.72 -7.49 14.46
CA VAL A 294 24.71 -7.07 13.48
C VAL A 294 23.89 -8.28 13.00
N MET A 295 22.57 -8.12 12.92
CA MET A 295 21.64 -9.19 12.53
C MET A 295 20.36 -8.66 11.89
N ILE A 296 19.60 -9.57 11.27
CA ILE A 296 18.16 -9.39 11.04
C ILE A 296 17.43 -9.69 12.35
N GLY A 297 16.51 -8.82 12.77
CA GLY A 297 15.84 -8.86 14.08
C GLY A 297 14.32 -9.04 14.00
N TYR A 298 13.68 -8.93 15.17
CA TYR A 298 12.24 -8.71 15.34
C TYR A 298 11.33 -9.59 14.46
N GLY A 299 10.43 -8.97 13.68
CA GLY A 299 9.36 -9.63 12.95
C GLY A 299 9.90 -10.64 11.94
N ALA A 300 11.05 -10.34 11.32
CA ALA A 300 11.72 -11.23 10.38
C ALA A 300 12.23 -12.53 11.05
N VAL A 301 12.77 -12.44 12.28
CA VAL A 301 13.17 -13.63 13.05
C VAL A 301 11.97 -14.48 13.42
N LEU A 302 10.88 -13.85 13.89
CA LEU A 302 9.63 -14.53 14.19
C LEU A 302 9.03 -15.23 12.96
N SER A 303 9.07 -14.56 11.81
CA SER A 303 8.62 -15.07 10.51
C SER A 303 9.39 -16.33 10.11
N TYR A 304 10.72 -16.28 10.21
CA TYR A 304 11.59 -17.41 9.92
C TYR A 304 11.29 -18.61 10.83
N ILE A 305 11.20 -18.43 12.15
CA ILE A 305 10.94 -19.54 13.08
C ILE A 305 9.58 -20.20 12.81
N ARG A 306 8.58 -19.42 12.42
CA ARG A 306 7.21 -19.93 12.20
C ARG A 306 7.05 -20.63 10.85
N SER A 307 7.67 -20.12 9.80
CA SER A 307 7.35 -20.54 8.43
C SER A 307 8.56 -20.75 7.51
N GLY A 308 9.75 -20.28 7.88
CA GLY A 308 10.92 -20.25 7.01
C GLY A 308 10.85 -19.23 5.86
N ASP A 309 9.82 -18.37 5.83
CA ASP A 309 9.65 -17.28 4.87
C ASP A 309 9.21 -15.99 5.61
N LEU A 310 9.15 -14.87 4.89
CA LEU A 310 8.55 -13.62 5.37
C LEU A 310 7.05 -13.81 5.65
N MET A 311 6.57 -13.27 6.78
CA MET A 311 5.17 -13.38 7.17
C MET A 311 4.27 -12.64 6.18
N PRO A 312 3.21 -13.26 5.63
CA PRO A 312 2.44 -12.63 4.55
C PRO A 312 1.81 -11.28 4.88
N HIS A 313 1.41 -11.05 6.13
CA HIS A 313 0.75 -9.80 6.56
C HIS A 313 1.72 -8.73 7.05
N ASP A 314 3.01 -9.00 7.08
CA ASP A 314 4.04 -8.01 7.40
C ASP A 314 4.40 -7.19 6.16
N ASP A 315 4.98 -6.02 6.38
CA ASP A 315 5.39 -5.12 5.31
C ASP A 315 6.86 -4.68 5.36
N ASP A 316 7.65 -5.08 6.36
CA ASP A 316 9.06 -4.71 6.51
C ASP A 316 9.91 -5.81 7.16
N ILE A 317 11.22 -5.58 7.20
CA ILE A 317 12.17 -6.38 7.97
C ILE A 317 13.13 -5.44 8.69
N ASP A 318 13.56 -5.85 9.88
CA ASP A 318 14.38 -5.02 10.74
C ASP A 318 15.84 -5.48 10.74
N VAL A 319 16.75 -4.51 10.64
CA VAL A 319 18.18 -4.70 10.90
C VAL A 319 18.48 -4.21 12.31
N VAL A 320 19.25 -4.99 13.07
CA VAL A 320 19.64 -4.65 14.43
C VAL A 320 21.16 -4.62 14.53
N ILE A 321 21.70 -3.54 15.10
CA ILE A 321 23.11 -3.40 15.47
C ILE A 321 23.23 -3.15 16.97
N ALA A 322 24.13 -3.85 17.66
CA ALA A 322 24.49 -3.56 19.05
C ALA A 322 25.85 -2.86 19.13
N MET A 323 25.90 -1.76 19.89
CA MET A 323 27.10 -0.96 20.14
C MET A 323 27.58 -1.13 21.59
N ASP A 324 28.87 -0.91 21.83
CA ASP A 324 29.44 -1.04 23.18
C ASP A 324 28.94 0.10 24.07
N GLN A 325 28.28 -0.24 25.19
CA GLN A 325 27.81 0.74 26.16
C GLN A 325 28.98 1.51 26.82
N ALA A 326 30.20 0.98 26.83
CA ALA A 326 31.36 1.72 27.31
C ALA A 326 31.76 2.86 26.36
N ALA A 327 31.41 2.75 25.07
CA ALA A 327 31.72 3.76 24.04
C ALA A 327 30.59 4.79 23.86
N PHE A 328 29.35 4.43 24.18
CA PHE A 328 28.18 5.29 23.98
C PHE A 328 27.34 5.35 25.25
N ALA A 329 27.05 6.57 25.71
CA ALA A 329 26.32 6.80 26.95
C ALA A 329 24.88 6.26 26.90
N ASP A 330 24.22 6.41 25.76
CA ASP A 330 22.81 6.08 25.56
C ASP A 330 22.54 5.61 24.11
N ILE A 331 21.35 5.04 23.87
CA ILE A 331 20.92 4.60 22.55
C ILE A 331 20.95 5.76 21.53
N PRO A 332 20.40 6.96 21.81
CA PRO A 332 20.47 8.08 20.87
C PRO A 332 21.88 8.46 20.41
N ALA A 333 22.88 8.41 21.29
CA ALA A 333 24.27 8.67 20.95
C ALA A 333 24.84 7.61 20.00
N ALA A 334 24.55 6.34 20.27
CA ALA A 334 24.90 5.24 19.38
C ALA A 334 24.18 5.37 18.02
N THR A 335 22.89 5.74 18.02
CA THR A 335 22.12 5.95 16.80
C THR A 335 22.71 7.06 15.94
N ARG A 336 23.13 8.19 16.53
CA ARG A 336 23.82 9.26 15.77
C ARG A 336 25.13 8.77 15.14
N ALA A 337 25.89 7.93 15.83
CA ALA A 337 27.14 7.37 15.30
C ALA A 337 26.88 6.41 14.14
N VAL A 338 25.89 5.53 14.26
CA VAL A 338 25.44 4.64 13.18
C VAL A 338 24.96 5.47 11.97
N SER A 339 24.21 6.55 12.20
CA SER A 339 23.73 7.44 11.14
C SER A 339 24.86 8.11 10.37
N ALA A 340 25.83 8.67 11.07
CA ALA A 340 27.01 9.29 10.47
C ALA A 340 27.79 8.27 9.62
N PHE A 341 28.01 7.09 10.18
CA PHE A 341 28.74 6.00 9.54
C PHE A 341 28.08 5.53 8.23
N LEU A 342 26.75 5.35 8.22
CA LEU A 342 26.01 4.94 7.03
C LEU A 342 25.94 6.06 5.99
N THR A 343 25.79 7.32 6.43
CA THR A 343 25.79 8.49 5.53
C THR A 343 27.12 8.62 4.79
N GLU A 344 28.25 8.44 5.48
CA GLU A 344 29.59 8.45 4.87
C GLU A 344 29.78 7.37 3.79
N ARG A 345 29.01 6.28 3.87
CA ARG A 345 29.01 5.18 2.90
C ARG A 345 27.96 5.34 1.79
N GLY A 346 27.26 6.47 1.76
CA GLY A 346 26.32 6.80 0.70
C GLY A 346 24.92 6.18 0.85
N PHE A 347 24.60 5.62 2.02
CA PHE A 347 23.23 5.20 2.31
C PHE A 347 22.33 6.44 2.49
N ARG A 348 21.09 6.36 2.01
CA ARG A 348 20.08 7.39 2.27
C ARG A 348 19.41 7.10 3.59
N LEU A 349 19.40 8.10 4.48
CA LEU A 349 18.76 8.03 5.78
C LEU A 349 17.55 8.95 5.82
N ASP A 350 16.51 8.50 6.51
CA ASP A 350 15.31 9.26 6.82
C ASP A 350 14.81 8.87 8.23
N GLY A 351 13.85 9.63 8.76
CA GLY A 351 13.35 9.46 10.12
C GLY A 351 14.37 9.90 11.18
N ASP A 352 13.88 10.44 12.30
CA ASP A 352 14.72 10.87 13.43
C ASP A 352 14.13 10.34 14.73
N PHE A 353 14.19 9.02 14.90
CA PHE A 353 13.60 8.33 16.04
C PHE A 353 14.60 8.10 17.17
N PHE A 354 14.11 7.73 18.36
CA PHE A 354 14.94 7.45 19.53
C PHE A 354 15.99 6.36 19.27
N SER A 355 15.57 5.20 18.73
CA SER A 355 16.41 4.00 18.62
C SER A 355 16.79 3.57 17.21
N HIS A 356 16.18 4.16 16.17
CA HIS A 356 16.34 3.64 14.82
C HIS A 356 16.30 4.73 13.76
N ARG A 357 16.74 4.37 12.56
CA ARG A 357 16.63 5.19 11.35
C ARG A 357 16.03 4.36 10.22
N TRP A 358 15.33 5.03 9.34
CA TRP A 358 14.96 4.48 8.04
C TRP A 358 16.16 4.57 7.12
N VAL A 359 16.64 3.43 6.64
CA VAL A 359 17.84 3.34 5.82
C VAL A 359 17.50 2.68 4.50
N ALA A 360 17.88 3.32 3.40
CA ALA A 360 17.70 2.78 2.06
C ALA A 360 19.07 2.45 1.44
N ALA A 361 19.27 1.17 1.07
CA ALA A 361 20.44 0.74 0.31
C ALA A 361 20.38 1.16 -1.17
N ARG A 362 19.16 1.35 -1.68
CA ARG A 362 18.83 1.79 -3.05
C ARG A 362 17.63 2.75 -2.97
N ASP A 363 17.27 3.39 -4.07
CA ASP A 363 16.20 4.41 -4.09
C ASP A 363 14.76 3.87 -3.91
N ASP A 364 14.57 2.56 -3.71
CA ASP A 364 13.25 1.92 -3.79
C ASP A 364 12.48 1.92 -2.46
N LYS A 365 13.08 1.39 -1.38
CA LYS A 365 12.40 1.19 -0.09
C LYS A 365 13.37 1.29 1.08
N THR A 366 12.89 1.81 2.21
CA THR A 366 13.64 1.89 3.47
C THR A 366 13.48 0.62 4.31
N LEU A 367 14.45 0.41 5.17
CA LEU A 367 14.52 -0.63 6.19
C LEU A 367 14.78 0.03 7.54
N ASP A 368 14.25 -0.54 8.60
CA ASP A 368 14.48 -0.02 9.93
C ASP A 368 15.80 -0.57 10.48
N VAL A 369 16.71 0.34 10.82
CA VAL A 369 17.99 0.00 11.46
C VAL A 369 17.91 0.40 12.92
N PHE A 370 17.63 -0.58 13.78
CA PHE A 370 17.55 -0.44 15.22
C PHE A 370 18.93 -0.55 15.88
N VAL A 371 19.17 0.35 16.83
CA VAL A 371 20.42 0.42 17.58
C VAL A 371 20.19 0.00 19.03
N GLY A 372 20.99 -0.96 19.48
CA GLY A 372 21.04 -1.42 20.85
C GLY A 372 22.40 -1.17 21.49
N LEU A 373 22.47 -1.41 22.80
CA LEU A 373 23.70 -1.35 23.58
C LEU A 373 23.97 -2.67 24.27
N TYR A 374 25.22 -3.13 24.26
CA TYR A 374 25.65 -4.29 25.04
C TYR A 374 26.64 -3.90 26.13
N SER A 375 26.59 -4.63 27.25
CA SER A 375 27.49 -4.47 28.39
C SER A 375 27.62 -5.80 29.13
N GLY A 376 28.84 -6.31 29.26
CA GLY A 376 29.10 -7.63 29.83
C GLY A 376 28.32 -8.71 29.10
N ASP A 377 27.47 -9.44 29.83
CA ASP A 377 26.72 -10.59 29.32
C ASP A 377 25.31 -10.24 28.80
N THR A 378 24.99 -8.94 28.68
CA THR A 378 23.64 -8.47 28.31
C THR A 378 23.67 -7.54 27.11
N VAL A 379 22.66 -7.64 26.25
CA VAL A 379 22.38 -6.70 25.15
C VAL A 379 20.94 -6.18 25.23
N ARG A 380 20.76 -4.88 25.05
CA ARG A 380 19.45 -4.19 25.11
C ARG A 380 19.13 -3.57 23.75
N PHE A 381 17.90 -3.78 23.30
CA PHE A 381 17.34 -3.19 22.08
C PHE A 381 16.01 -2.51 22.43
N TYR A 382 15.64 -1.48 21.67
CA TYR A 382 14.35 -0.82 21.79
C TYR A 382 13.63 -0.88 20.43
N PRO A 383 12.45 -1.50 20.34
CA PRO A 383 11.67 -2.07 21.44
C PRO A 383 12.28 -3.39 21.99
N GLY A 384 12.03 -3.71 23.25
CA GLY A 384 12.56 -4.91 23.89
C GLY A 384 12.38 -4.89 25.42
N PRO A 385 12.79 -5.95 26.13
CA PRO A 385 12.72 -5.96 27.58
C PRO A 385 13.76 -4.98 28.18
N PRO A 386 13.41 -4.15 29.18
CA PRO A 386 14.35 -3.21 29.81
C PRO A 386 15.62 -3.86 30.35
N GLY A 387 15.49 -5.10 30.85
CA GLY A 387 16.61 -5.91 31.34
C GLY A 387 17.51 -6.51 30.25
N GLY A 388 17.14 -6.36 28.97
CA GLY A 388 17.87 -6.91 27.84
C GLY A 388 17.74 -8.42 27.66
N CYS A 389 18.45 -8.93 26.65
CA CYS A 389 18.65 -10.33 26.38
C CYS A 389 20.07 -10.74 26.82
N ALA A 390 20.26 -12.01 27.16
CA ALA A 390 21.61 -12.55 27.32
C ALA A 390 22.35 -12.44 25.97
N ILE A 391 23.54 -11.84 25.95
CA ILE A 391 24.28 -11.59 24.72
C ILE A 391 24.57 -12.90 23.98
N VAL A 392 24.81 -13.99 24.70
CA VAL A 392 25.06 -15.34 24.16
C VAL A 392 23.86 -15.96 23.44
N ASP A 393 22.64 -15.50 23.74
CA ASP A 393 21.43 -15.93 23.03
C ASP A 393 21.21 -15.13 21.72
N VAL A 394 21.97 -14.04 21.52
CA VAL A 394 21.86 -13.16 20.35
C VAL A 394 23.09 -13.27 19.45
N PHE A 395 24.30 -13.19 20.01
CA PHE A 395 25.57 -13.17 19.30
C PHE A 395 26.53 -14.26 19.80
N PRO A 396 27.40 -14.80 18.93
CA PRO A 396 27.49 -14.55 17.49
C PRO A 396 26.26 -15.09 16.75
N THR A 397 25.90 -14.46 15.64
CA THR A 397 24.72 -14.85 14.85
C THR A 397 24.89 -16.22 14.20
N ILE A 398 23.76 -16.83 13.84
CA ILE A 398 23.74 -18.02 12.98
C ILE A 398 23.23 -17.67 11.58
N PRO A 399 23.75 -18.31 10.52
CA PRO A 399 23.25 -18.12 9.17
C PRO A 399 21.98 -18.97 8.93
N VAL A 400 20.96 -18.36 8.32
CA VAL A 400 19.76 -19.06 7.87
C VAL A 400 19.35 -18.66 6.45
N ARG A 401 18.55 -19.50 5.79
CA ARG A 401 18.04 -19.20 4.44
C ARG A 401 16.69 -18.48 4.54
N LEU A 402 16.58 -17.29 3.93
CA LEU A 402 15.36 -16.51 3.82
C LEU A 402 15.30 -15.87 2.42
N CYS A 403 14.21 -16.09 1.67
CA CYS A 403 14.03 -15.59 0.30
C CYS A 403 15.27 -15.79 -0.60
N ASP A 404 15.80 -17.02 -0.64
CA ASP A 404 17.02 -17.41 -1.36
C ASP A 404 18.33 -16.72 -0.94
N CYS A 405 18.30 -15.91 0.11
CA CYS A 405 19.46 -15.25 0.69
C CYS A 405 19.92 -15.96 1.97
N ILE A 406 21.19 -15.81 2.33
CA ILE A 406 21.71 -16.27 3.63
C ILE A 406 21.78 -15.06 4.55
N VAL A 407 20.94 -15.04 5.59
CA VAL A 407 20.81 -13.92 6.52
C VAL A 407 21.31 -14.29 7.93
N PRO A 408 21.97 -13.36 8.65
CA PRO A 408 22.35 -13.57 10.04
C PRO A 408 21.17 -13.29 10.96
N ILE A 409 20.84 -14.24 11.82
CA ILE A 409 19.80 -14.10 12.87
C ILE A 409 20.39 -14.42 14.26
N PRO A 410 19.69 -14.13 15.37
CA PRO A 410 20.15 -14.44 16.72
C PRO A 410 20.64 -15.90 16.90
N ALA A 411 21.67 -16.08 17.72
CA ALA A 411 22.25 -17.39 18.07
C ALA A 411 21.20 -18.39 18.57
N ASN A 412 20.26 -17.90 19.38
CA ASN A 412 19.14 -18.66 19.92
C ASN A 412 17.82 -17.93 19.60
N PRO A 413 17.27 -18.13 18.40
CA PRO A 413 16.15 -17.33 17.90
C PRO A 413 14.87 -17.54 18.73
N PHE A 414 14.70 -18.71 19.35
CA PHE A 414 13.56 -18.98 20.24
C PHE A 414 13.60 -18.15 21.53
N ARG A 415 14.78 -18.05 22.17
CA ARG A 415 14.93 -17.22 23.37
C ARG A 415 14.90 -15.74 23.07
N TYR A 416 15.49 -15.31 21.95
CA TYR A 416 15.38 -13.93 21.48
C TYR A 416 13.91 -13.53 21.29
N VAL A 417 13.13 -14.29 20.52
CA VAL A 417 11.72 -13.99 20.29
C VAL A 417 10.89 -14.04 21.58
N GLU A 418 11.15 -14.99 22.47
CA GLU A 418 10.47 -15.05 23.78
C GLU A 418 10.79 -13.84 24.66
N ALA A 419 12.03 -13.33 24.61
CA ALA A 419 12.41 -12.13 25.34
C ALA A 419 11.74 -10.85 24.77
N ILE A 420 11.61 -10.77 23.44
CA ILE A 420 11.05 -9.61 22.74
C ILE A 420 9.51 -9.58 22.76
N TYR A 421 8.86 -10.72 22.55
CA TYR A 421 7.40 -10.84 22.39
C TYR A 421 6.70 -11.54 23.56
N GLY A 422 7.45 -12.00 24.56
CA GLY A 422 6.93 -12.71 25.72
C GLY A 422 6.64 -14.20 25.47
N PRO A 423 6.31 -14.98 26.52
CA PRO A 423 6.18 -16.44 26.46
C PRO A 423 5.04 -16.93 25.55
N SER A 424 4.05 -16.08 25.27
CA SER A 424 2.94 -16.38 24.39
C SER A 424 3.23 -16.16 22.91
N TRP A 425 4.46 -15.81 22.52
CA TRP A 425 4.82 -15.50 21.13
C TRP A 425 4.47 -16.61 20.12
N ARG A 426 4.32 -17.87 20.57
CA ARG A 426 3.89 -18.98 19.70
C ARG A 426 2.43 -18.87 19.24
N ILE A 427 1.62 -18.13 19.99
CA ILE A 427 0.22 -17.86 19.66
C ILE A 427 0.20 -16.54 18.89
N PRO A 428 -0.27 -16.52 17.62
CA PRO A 428 -0.44 -15.28 16.89
C PRO A 428 -1.34 -14.31 17.67
N GLN A 429 -0.83 -13.10 17.89
CA GLN A 429 -1.57 -11.99 18.49
C GLN A 429 -1.76 -10.93 17.39
N PRO A 430 -2.95 -10.88 16.74
CA PRO A 430 -3.25 -9.82 15.80
C PRO A 430 -3.04 -8.46 16.46
N LEU A 431 -2.36 -7.54 15.76
CA LEU A 431 -2.14 -6.15 16.21
C LEU A 431 -1.31 -6.03 17.48
N PHE A 432 -0.42 -7.00 17.73
CA PHE A 432 0.61 -6.86 18.74
C PHE A 432 1.33 -5.52 18.59
N SER A 433 1.47 -4.79 19.69
CA SER A 433 2.27 -3.57 19.77
C SER A 433 3.29 -3.73 20.89
N HIS A 434 4.50 -3.24 20.66
CA HIS A 434 5.51 -3.17 21.70
C HIS A 434 5.14 -2.13 22.76
N ASP A 435 5.62 -2.35 23.99
CA ASP A 435 5.63 -1.30 25.00
C ASP A 435 6.75 -0.29 24.67
N TRP A 436 6.36 0.85 24.09
CA TRP A 436 7.27 1.90 23.64
C TRP A 436 7.72 2.82 24.79
N ASN A 437 8.06 2.27 25.95
CA ASN A 437 8.52 3.03 27.11
C ASN A 437 9.98 3.47 26.97
N GLU A 438 10.21 4.65 26.37
CA GLU A 438 11.55 5.21 26.16
C GLU A 438 12.31 5.47 27.47
N ASP A 439 11.63 5.88 28.54
CA ASP A 439 12.24 6.19 29.85
C ASP A 439 12.97 4.98 30.46
N ALA A 440 12.56 3.76 30.10
CA ALA A 440 13.22 2.54 30.55
C ALA A 440 14.57 2.28 29.86
N PHE A 441 14.88 3.04 28.80
CA PHE A 441 16.05 2.88 27.93
C PHE A 441 16.89 4.15 27.76
N ALA A 442 16.44 5.27 28.32
CA ALA A 442 17.13 6.56 28.34
C ALA A 442 18.41 6.57 29.19
#